data_AF-A0A2D7ZK94-F1
#
_entry.id   AF-A0A2D7ZK94-F1
#
_cell.length_a   1.000
_cell.length_b   1.000
_cell.length_c   1.000
_cell.angle_alpha   90.00
_cell.angle_beta   90.00
_cell.angle_gamma   90.00
#
_symmetry.space_group_name_H-M   'P 1'
#
loop_
_entity.id
_entity.type
_entity.pdbx_description
1 polymer ?
#
loop_
_entity_poly.entity_id
_entity_poly.type
_entity_poly.pdbx_seq_one_letter_code
_entity_poly.pdbx_strand_id
1 'polypeptide(L)' 'MSLTDSALDSDAIAQARSLLAPAPSKERLWPVVAAAAFAAVAALALAGAMITAPPVVSQPMVQTDSESLDLAL' A
#
# COMPACT_ATOMS: atom_id res chain seq x y z
N MET A 1 58.57 6.60 -22.00
CA MET A 1 57.29 6.15 -21.44
C MET A 1 57.00 4.75 -21.96
N SER A 2 56.85 3.75 -21.08
CA SER A 2 56.36 2.43 -21.50
C SER A 2 54.84 2.48 -21.67
N LEU A 3 54.29 1.60 -22.52
CA LEU A 3 52.84 1.51 -22.75
C LEU A 3 52.04 1.20 -21.47
N THR A 4 52.70 0.66 -20.43
CA THR A 4 52.16 0.43 -19.08
C THR A 4 52.05 1.68 -18.21
N ASP A 5 52.68 2.78 -18.59
CA ASP A 5 52.62 4.08 -17.88
C ASP A 5 51.54 5.00 -18.50
N SER A 6 50.70 4.43 -19.37
CA SER A 6 49.72 5.15 -20.18
C SER A 6 48.39 5.29 -19.42
N ALA A 7 47.86 6.52 -19.35
CA ALA A 7 46.54 6.83 -18.77
C ALA A 7 45.35 6.14 -19.46
N LEU A 8 45.62 5.30 -20.46
CA LEU A 8 44.67 4.50 -21.23
C LEU A 8 44.77 3.01 -20.93
N ASP A 9 45.52 2.61 -19.89
CA ASP A 9 45.54 1.22 -19.44
C ASP A 9 44.11 0.76 -19.10
N SER A 10 43.64 -0.23 -19.86
CA SER A 10 42.28 -0.74 -19.76
C SER A 10 41.99 -1.34 -18.38
N ASP A 11 43.01 -1.92 -17.75
CA ASP A 11 42.88 -2.53 -16.43
C ASP A 11 42.76 -1.44 -15.35
N ALA A 12 43.60 -0.40 -15.39
CA ALA A 12 43.48 0.77 -14.52
C ALA A 12 42.12 1.48 -14.67
N ILE A 13 41.59 1.61 -15.89
CA ILE A 13 40.26 2.20 -16.13
C ILE A 13 39.14 1.29 -15.62
N ALA A 14 39.25 -0.02 -15.80
CA ALA A 14 38.27 -0.98 -15.28
C ALA A 14 38.24 -0.96 -13.74
N GLN A 15 39.40 -0.84 -13.12
CA GLN A 15 39.55 -0.72 -11.67
C GLN A 15 39.00 0.62 -11.16
N ALA A 16 39.30 1.74 -11.81
CA ALA A 16 38.73 3.03 -11.45
C ALA A 16 37.20 3.02 -11.56
N ARG A 17 36.65 2.39 -12.61
CA ARG A 17 35.20 2.22 -12.79
C ARG A 17 34.55 1.37 -11.71
N SER A 18 35.21 0.32 -11.23
CA SER A 18 34.64 -0.52 -10.16
C SER A 18 34.63 0.21 -8.82
N LEU A 19 35.64 1.03 -8.54
CA LEU A 19 35.71 1.86 -7.34
C LEU A 19 34.70 3.01 -7.34
N LEU A 20 34.42 3.57 -8.52
CA LEU A 20 33.43 4.64 -8.70
C LEU A 20 32.01 4.12 -8.92
N ALA A 21 31.82 2.81 -9.11
CA ALA A 21 30.50 2.24 -9.32
C ALA A 21 29.65 2.46 -8.06
N PRO A 22 28.51 3.17 -8.16
CA PRO A 22 27.62 3.34 -7.02
C PRO A 22 27.15 1.97 -6.54
N ALA A 23 27.18 1.76 -5.22
CA ALA A 23 26.69 0.52 -4.62
C ALA A 23 25.25 0.27 -5.09
N PRO A 24 24.91 -0.95 -5.55
CA PRO A 24 23.56 -1.23 -6.00
C PRO A 24 22.58 -0.94 -4.86
N SER A 25 21.64 -0.02 -5.08
CA SER A 25 20.58 0.26 -4.12
C SER A 25 19.69 -0.98 -4.02
N LYS A 26 19.93 -1.81 -3.01
CA LYS A 26 19.04 -2.91 -2.66
C LYS A 26 17.84 -2.33 -1.92
N GLU A 27 16.96 -1.68 -2.67
CA GLU A 27 15.67 -1.24 -2.14
C GLU A 27 14.87 -2.47 -1.73
N ARG A 28 14.51 -2.52 -0.45
CA ARG A 28 13.69 -3.59 0.10
C ARG A 28 12.24 -3.30 -0.29
N LEU A 29 11.83 -3.82 -1.45
CA LEU A 29 10.43 -3.72 -1.93
C LEU A 29 9.48 -4.67 -1.19
N TRP A 30 10.03 -5.67 -0.50
CA TRP A 30 9.25 -6.72 0.17
C TRP A 30 8.24 -6.20 1.22
N PRO A 31 8.55 -5.18 2.05
CA PRO A 31 7.59 -4.59 2.98
C PRO A 31 6.39 -3.93 2.27
N VAL A 32 6.62 -3.30 1.11
CA VAL A 32 5.55 -2.67 0.32
C VAL A 32 4.61 -3.74 -0.23
N VAL A 33 5.18 -4.84 -0.76
CA VAL A 33 4.41 -5.98 -1.25
C VAL A 33 3.61 -6.65 -0.12
N ALA A 34 4.22 -6.80 1.06
CA ALA A 34 3.54 -7.37 2.23
C ALA A 34 2.36 -6.50 2.69
N ALA A 35 2.55 -5.18 2.76
CA ALA A 35 1.48 -4.25 3.12
C ALA A 35 0.32 -4.28 2.10
N ALA A 36 0.64 -4.29 0.80
CA ALA A 36 -0.37 -4.39 -0.26
C ALA A 36 -1.15 -5.71 -0.20
N ALA A 37 -0.47 -6.83 0.03
CA ALA A 37 -1.10 -8.14 0.17
C ALA A 37 -2.04 -8.19 1.39
N PHE A 38 -1.61 -7.66 2.54
CA PHE A 38 -2.44 -7.60 3.74
C PHE A 38 -3.72 -6.78 3.52
N ALA A 39 -3.60 -5.61 2.88
CA ALA A 39 -4.74 -4.76 2.55
C ALA A 39 -5.73 -5.48 1.61
N ALA A 40 -5.23 -6.18 0.59
CA ALA A 40 -6.08 -6.97 -0.32
C ALA A 40 -6.84 -8.08 0.42
N VAL A 41 -6.18 -8.79 1.34
CA VAL A 41 -6.83 -9.84 2.16
C VAL A 41 -7.90 -9.25 3.07
N ALA A 42 -7.63 -8.12 3.72
CA ALA A 42 -8.60 -7.45 4.57
C ALA A 42 -9.84 -7.00 3.79
N ALA A 43 -9.66 -6.46 2.58
CA ALA A 43 -10.76 -6.08 1.69
C ALA A 43 -11.62 -7.29 1.28
N LEU A 44 -10.99 -8.41 0.92
CA LEU A 44 -11.70 -9.66 0.58
C LEU A 44 -12.50 -10.20 1.78
N ALA A 45 -11.95 -10.15 2.98
CA ALA A 45 -12.63 -10.58 4.20
C ALA A 45 -13.87 -9.70 4.50
N LEU A 46 -13.73 -8.38 4.38
CA LEU A 46 -14.83 -7.44 4.59
C LEU A 46 -15.94 -7.64 3.55
N ALA A 47 -15.58 -7.78 2.27
CA ALA A 47 -16.53 -8.06 1.20
C ALA A 47 -17.27 -9.38 1.46
N GLY A 48 -16.54 -10.43 1.87
CA GLY A 48 -17.13 -11.70 2.28
C GLY A 48 -18.14 -11.53 3.41
N ALA A 49 -17.79 -10.76 4.44
CA ALA A 49 -18.69 -10.49 5.56
C ALA A 49 -20.00 -9.83 5.09
N MET A 50 -19.93 -8.83 4.21
CA MET A 50 -21.12 -8.16 3.64
C MET A 50 -22.00 -9.09 2.81
N ILE A 51 -21.40 -10.02 2.07
CA ILE A 51 -22.15 -11.02 1.28
C ILE A 51 -22.87 -12.01 2.19
N THR A 52 -22.22 -12.43 3.28
CA THR A 52 -22.78 -13.42 4.22
C THR A 52 -23.68 -12.83 5.30
N ALA A 53 -23.70 -11.50 5.44
CA ALA A 53 -24.46 -10.83 6.49
C ALA A 53 -25.97 -11.04 6.30
N PRO A 54 -26.73 -11.36 7.38
CA PRO A 54 -28.18 -11.37 7.34
C PRO A 54 -28.73 -9.98 6.96
N PRO A 55 -29.85 -9.91 6.22
CA PRO A 55 -30.45 -8.64 5.84
C PRO A 55 -30.86 -7.84 7.09
N VAL A 56 -30.30 -6.64 7.25
CA VAL A 56 -30.67 -5.74 8.33
C VAL A 56 -32.04 -5.15 8.04
N VAL A 57 -33.07 -5.66 8.70
CA VAL A 57 -34.43 -5.09 8.62
C VAL A 57 -34.49 -3.88 9.53
N SER A 58 -34.34 -2.68 8.96
CA SER A 58 -34.64 -1.43 9.66
C SER A 58 -36.15 -1.21 9.69
N GLN A 59 -36.75 -1.24 10.88
CA GLN A 59 -38.14 -0.82 11.07
C GLN A 59 -38.20 0.71 11.15
N PRO A 60 -38.95 1.42 10.28
CA PRO A 60 -39.17 2.83 10.45
C PRO A 60 -39.94 3.05 11.76
N MET A 61 -39.33 3.75 12.71
CA MET A 61 -40.05 4.20 13.90
C MET A 61 -40.99 5.31 13.46
N VAL A 62 -42.29 5.01 13.40
CA VAL A 62 -43.34 6.03 13.33
C VAL A 62 -43.30 6.75 14.69
N GLN A 63 -42.64 7.90 14.75
CA GLN A 63 -42.84 8.85 15.83
C GLN A 63 -44.24 9.43 15.62
N THR A 64 -45.21 8.95 16.38
CA THR A 64 -46.50 9.62 16.50
C THR A 64 -46.24 10.89 17.31
N ASP A 65 -46.19 12.03 16.63
CA ASP A 65 -46.11 13.35 17.26
C ASP A 65 -47.27 13.51 18.24
N SER A 66 -46.97 13.38 19.53
CA SER A 66 -47.90 13.58 20.63
C SER A 66 -48.35 15.04 20.78
N GLU A 67 -47.80 15.98 19.99
CA GLU A 67 -48.21 17.39 19.99
C GLU A 67 -49.61 17.64 19.42
N SER A 68 -50.19 16.71 18.63
CA SER A 68 -51.54 16.90 18.12
C SER A 68 -52.65 16.54 19.13
N LEU A 69 -52.33 15.89 20.25
CA LEU A 69 -53.30 15.49 21.27
C LEU A 69 -53.55 16.56 22.34
N ASP A 70 -52.57 17.44 22.59
CA ASP A 70 -52.73 18.58 23.52
C ASP A 70 -53.47 19.78 22.88
N LEU A 71 -53.64 19.81 21.56
CA LEU A 71 -54.36 20.86 20.83
C LEU A 71 -55.86 20.57 20.64
N ALA A 72 -56.35 19.44 21.16
CA ALA A 72 -57.73 18.98 21.02
C ALA A 72 -58.51 18.84 22.35
N LEU A 73 -57.94 19.32 23.47
CA LEU A 73 -58.58 19.40 24.80
C LEU A 73 -58.55 20.84 25.32
#